data_AF-A0A1I8H787-F1
#
_entry.id   AF-A0A1I8H787-F1
#
_cell.length_a   1.000
_cell.length_b   1.000
_cell.length_c   1.000
_cell.angle_alpha   90.00
_cell.angle_beta   90.00
_cell.angle_gamma   90.00
#
_symmetry.space_group_name_H-M   'P 1'
#
loop_
_entity.id
_entity.type
_entity.pdbx_description
1 polymer ?
#
loop_
_entity_poly.entity_id
_entity_poly.type
_entity_poly.pdbx_seq_one_letter_code
_entity_poly.pdbx_strand_id
1 'polypeptide(L)'
;MLVNQRLLTALFFILSLVCLEIQACPPILPVIAGAFTGIFAAGRAVGSKRSQERPATKFKGCYADSVNARDMGKASFHSESLTHVLCRDACKKANMKHMGLQNGTECYCANKYGKYGQISTLKCDKNCPGNEKETCGGYMANTVYDVATLA
;
A
#
# COMPACT_ATOMS: atom_id res chain seq x y z
N MET A 1 -35.05 42.18 -15.42
CA MET A 1 -35.10 41.27 -14.26
C MET A 1 -33.78 41.37 -13.53
N LEU A 2 -33.70 42.27 -12.55
CA LEU A 2 -32.50 42.61 -11.79
C LEU A 2 -32.32 41.60 -10.65
N VAL A 3 -31.62 40.48 -10.91
CA VAL A 3 -31.22 39.53 -9.87
C VAL A 3 -29.98 40.09 -9.15
N ASN A 4 -30.27 40.89 -8.13
CA ASN A 4 -29.46 41.32 -6.99
C ASN A 4 -27.94 40.97 -6.99
N GLN A 5 -27.13 41.82 -7.61
CA GLN A 5 -25.65 41.81 -7.64
C GLN A 5 -24.98 41.73 -6.25
N ARG A 6 -25.73 42.00 -5.16
CA ARG A 6 -25.20 41.94 -3.79
C ARG A 6 -25.05 40.51 -3.24
N LEU A 7 -25.74 39.52 -3.82
CA LEU A 7 -25.65 38.13 -3.38
C LEU A 7 -24.44 37.40 -3.99
N LEU A 8 -24.02 37.80 -5.20
CA LEU A 8 -22.89 37.19 -5.91
C LEU A 8 -21.54 37.65 -5.34
N THR A 9 -21.43 38.92 -4.91
CA THR A 9 -20.23 39.43 -4.23
C THR A 9 -20.08 38.87 -2.82
N ALA A 10 -21.19 38.57 -2.12
CA ALA A 10 -21.17 37.93 -0.81
C ALA A 10 -20.63 36.48 -0.86
N LEU A 11 -20.99 35.70 -1.90
CA LEU A 11 -20.42 34.36 -2.08
C LEU A 11 -18.91 34.38 -2.41
N PHE A 12 -18.44 35.36 -3.18
CA PHE A 12 -17.01 35.51 -3.49
C PHE A 12 -16.17 35.91 -2.27
N PHE A 13 -16.71 36.75 -1.37
CA PHE A 13 -16.05 37.11 -0.10
C PHE A 13 -15.96 35.93 0.88
N ILE A 14 -16.98 35.06 0.93
CA ILE A 14 -16.95 33.89 1.82
C ILE A 14 -15.94 32.85 1.32
N LEU A 15 -15.78 32.68 0.01
CA LEU A 15 -14.83 31.71 -0.57
C LEU A 15 -13.36 32.14 -0.41
N SER A 16 -13.08 33.43 -0.21
CA SER A 16 -11.72 33.97 0.03
C SER A 16 -11.31 33.95 1.52
N LEU A 17 -12.27 33.84 2.45
CA LEU A 17 -12.01 33.70 3.89
C LEU A 17 -11.62 32.28 4.32
N VAL A 18 -11.86 31.24 3.51
CA VAL A 18 -11.54 29.84 3.85
C VAL A 18 -10.12 29.42 3.43
N CYS A 19 -9.35 30.31 2.79
CA CYS A 19 -8.04 29.98 2.23
C CYS A 19 -6.84 30.59 2.99
N LEU A 20 -7.08 31.30 4.10
CA LEU A 20 -6.03 31.95 4.88
C LEU A 20 -5.94 31.41 6.30
N GLU A 21 -5.67 30.11 6.45
CA GLU A 21 -5.10 29.55 7.68
C GLU A 21 -4.35 28.24 7.36
N ILE A 22 -3.37 28.34 6.46
CA ILE A 22 -2.23 27.41 6.47
C ILE A 22 -1.10 28.12 7.25
N GLN A 23 -0.49 27.38 8.18
CA GLN A 23 0.85 27.58 8.76
C GLN A 23 1.01 28.53 9.97
N ALA A 24 1.01 27.97 11.19
CA ALA A 24 2.12 28.08 12.16
C ALA A 24 1.75 27.55 13.57
N CYS A 25 2.46 26.53 14.06
CA CYS A 25 2.80 26.40 15.50
C CYS A 25 3.62 27.64 15.94
N PRO A 26 3.79 27.98 17.23
CA PRO A 26 2.99 27.81 18.47
C PRO A 26 2.72 29.19 19.16
N PRO A 27 1.92 29.27 20.25
CA PRO A 27 2.54 29.65 21.52
C PRO A 27 1.85 28.99 22.73
N ILE A 28 2.52 28.03 23.37
CA ILE A 28 2.17 27.68 24.75
C ILE A 28 3.26 28.25 25.65
N LEU A 29 3.01 29.44 26.18
CA LEU A 29 3.53 29.91 27.45
C LEU A 29 2.34 30.56 28.18
N PRO A 30 2.17 30.28 29.48
CA PRO A 30 3.05 30.89 30.45
C PRO A 30 3.80 29.87 31.32
N VAL A 31 5.09 30.18 31.44
CA VAL A 31 5.95 29.85 32.57
C VAL A 31 5.17 30.01 33.87
N ILE A 32 4.88 28.91 34.55
CA ILE A 32 4.53 28.98 35.97
C ILE A 32 5.85 28.87 36.72
N ALA A 33 6.33 30.01 37.18
CA ALA A 33 7.34 30.10 38.22
C ALA A 33 6.75 29.44 39.47
N GLY A 34 7.09 28.18 39.70
CA GLY A 34 6.75 27.42 40.89
C GLY A 34 7.95 26.59 41.27
N ALA A 35 8.69 27.05 42.27
CA ALA A 35 9.72 26.27 42.93
C ALA A 35 9.08 25.03 43.58
N PHE A 36 9.03 23.92 42.84
CA PHE A 36 8.73 22.61 43.37
C PHE A 36 10.03 21.83 43.49
N THR A 37 10.62 21.95 44.67
CA THR A 37 11.60 20.99 45.16
C THR A 37 10.93 19.62 45.29
N GLY A 38 11.22 18.72 44.36
CA GLY A 38 11.20 17.29 44.62
C GLY A 38 10.16 16.45 43.88
N ILE A 39 10.72 15.46 43.16
CA ILE A 39 10.34 14.04 43.23
C ILE A 39 9.28 13.52 42.22
N PHE A 40 9.73 12.52 41.45
CA PHE A 40 9.04 11.60 40.52
C PHE A 40 8.39 12.17 39.24
N ALA A 41 9.20 12.17 38.18
CA ALA A 41 8.73 12.16 36.80
C ALA A 41 7.92 10.87 36.51
N ALA A 42 6.60 10.93 36.64
CA ALA A 42 5.69 9.97 36.02
C ALA A 42 5.30 10.47 34.63
N GLY A 43 6.23 10.41 33.69
CA GLY A 43 5.93 10.58 32.27
C GLY A 43 5.06 9.43 31.79
N ARG A 44 3.82 9.72 31.36
CA ARG A 44 3.03 8.75 30.60
C ARG A 44 3.65 8.62 29.21
N ALA A 45 4.43 7.56 29.00
CA ALA A 45 4.81 7.12 27.67
C ALA A 45 3.55 6.68 26.91
N VAL A 46 3.07 7.51 25.99
CA VAL A 46 2.12 7.07 24.96
C VAL A 46 2.89 6.14 24.03
N GLY A 47 2.71 4.84 24.24
CA GLY A 47 3.16 3.81 23.31
C GLY A 47 2.37 3.91 22.01
N SER A 48 2.88 4.66 21.04
CA SER A 48 2.45 4.59 19.65
C SER A 48 2.99 3.30 19.03
N LYS A 49 2.33 2.17 19.30
CA LYS A 49 2.38 1.01 18.42
C LYS A 49 1.18 1.04 17.49
N ARG A 50 1.25 1.90 16.49
CA ARG A 50 0.58 1.65 15.21
C ARG A 50 1.57 1.93 14.09
N SER A 51 2.56 1.05 13.96
CA SER A 51 3.03 0.71 12.62
C SER A 51 1.78 0.26 11.86
N GLN A 52 1.35 1.06 10.90
CA GLN A 52 0.34 0.67 9.93
C GLN A 52 0.97 -0.45 9.10
N GLU A 53 0.91 -1.66 9.63
CA GLU A 53 1.42 -2.86 9.01
C GLU A 53 0.51 -3.14 7.82
N ARG A 54 1.00 -2.75 6.64
CA ARG A 54 0.44 -3.16 5.36
C ARG A 54 0.20 -4.66 5.47
N PRO A 55 -1.04 -5.16 5.32
CA PRO A 55 -1.36 -6.55 5.63
C PRO A 55 -0.36 -7.45 4.92
N ALA A 56 0.47 -8.12 5.72
CA ALA A 56 1.59 -8.89 5.24
C ALA A 56 1.05 -9.97 4.30
N THR A 57 1.46 -9.94 3.04
CA THR A 57 1.18 -11.01 2.08
C THR A 57 1.94 -12.25 2.51
N LYS A 58 1.23 -13.35 2.74
CA LYS A 58 1.88 -14.60 3.18
C LYS A 58 2.54 -15.27 1.98
N PHE A 59 3.87 -15.34 1.98
CA PHE A 59 4.62 -16.02 0.94
C PHE A 59 4.32 -17.52 0.90
N LYS A 60 4.14 -18.08 -0.30
CA LYS A 60 3.78 -19.49 -0.53
C LYS A 60 4.83 -20.30 -1.25
N GLY A 61 5.77 -19.65 -1.93
CA GLY A 61 6.81 -20.31 -2.69
C GLY A 61 6.92 -19.83 -4.13
N CYS A 62 7.82 -20.49 -4.85
CA CYS A 62 8.05 -20.33 -6.28
C CYS A 62 7.44 -21.53 -7.01
N TYR A 63 6.60 -21.30 -8.01
CA TYR A 63 5.87 -22.34 -8.73
C TYR A 63 6.21 -22.29 -10.22
N ALA A 64 6.35 -23.45 -10.86
CA ALA A 64 6.64 -23.51 -12.28
C ALA A 64 5.43 -23.04 -13.11
N ASP A 65 5.71 -22.44 -14.26
CA ASP A 65 4.71 -22.05 -15.24
C ASP A 65 5.03 -22.61 -16.65
N SER A 66 4.03 -22.64 -17.53
CA SER A 66 4.14 -23.09 -18.91
C SER A 66 3.34 -22.21 -19.85
N VAL A 67 3.95 -21.81 -20.96
CA VAL A 67 3.33 -20.99 -22.02
C VAL A 67 2.05 -21.60 -22.59
N ASN A 68 1.97 -22.93 -22.66
CA ASN A 68 0.84 -23.62 -23.27
C ASN A 68 -0.40 -23.64 -22.36
N ALA A 69 -0.20 -23.64 -21.04
CA ALA A 69 -1.30 -23.71 -20.10
C ALA A 69 -0.90 -23.15 -18.73
N ARG A 70 -0.99 -21.84 -18.61
CA ARG A 70 -0.52 -21.06 -17.46
C ARG A 70 -1.01 -21.58 -16.11
N ASP A 71 -0.12 -21.59 -15.12
CA ASP A 71 -0.36 -22.08 -13.76
C ASP A 71 -1.48 -21.29 -13.04
N MET A 72 -1.45 -19.97 -13.17
CA MET A 72 -2.39 -19.05 -12.55
C MET A 72 -3.40 -18.43 -13.54
N GLY A 73 -3.53 -19.02 -14.74
CA GLY A 73 -4.40 -18.50 -15.80
C GLY A 73 -3.81 -17.27 -16.50
N LYS A 74 -4.66 -16.30 -16.86
CA LYS A 74 -4.24 -15.11 -17.60
C LYS A 74 -3.60 -14.08 -16.68
N ALA A 75 -2.56 -13.39 -17.15
CA ALA A 75 -2.04 -12.21 -16.48
C ALA A 75 -3.16 -11.17 -16.29
N SER A 76 -3.26 -10.64 -15.08
CA SER A 76 -4.20 -9.58 -14.73
C SER A 76 -3.78 -8.27 -15.37
N PHE A 77 -2.48 -7.95 -15.29
CA PHE A 77 -1.88 -6.80 -15.94
C PHE A 77 -0.34 -6.93 -16.00
N HIS A 78 0.28 -6.07 -16.80
CA HIS A 78 1.73 -5.91 -16.90
C HIS A 78 2.11 -4.47 -16.51
N SER A 79 3.25 -4.28 -15.85
CA SER A 79 3.73 -2.95 -15.45
C SER A 79 5.25 -2.90 -15.35
N GLU A 80 5.84 -1.88 -15.95
CA GLU A 80 7.26 -1.51 -15.80
C GLU A 80 7.57 -0.85 -14.45
N SER A 81 6.58 -0.75 -13.56
CA SER A 81 6.76 -0.28 -12.18
C SER A 81 6.06 -1.21 -11.20
N LEU A 82 6.02 -2.50 -11.53
CA LEU A 82 5.41 -3.53 -10.71
C LEU A 82 6.07 -3.60 -9.33
N THR A 83 5.23 -3.72 -8.31
CA THR A 83 5.60 -3.99 -6.90
C THR A 83 4.65 -5.04 -6.33
N HIS A 84 5.04 -5.68 -5.23
CA HIS A 84 4.16 -6.62 -4.53
C HIS A 84 2.85 -5.96 -4.10
N VAL A 85 2.93 -4.70 -3.70
CA VAL A 85 1.79 -3.87 -3.29
C VAL A 85 0.80 -3.69 -4.42
N LEU A 86 1.29 -3.28 -5.58
CA LEU A 86 0.46 -3.01 -6.74
C LEU A 86 -0.30 -4.26 -7.17
N CYS A 87 0.41 -5.40 -7.25
CA CYS A 87 -0.21 -6.68 -7.62
C CYS A 87 -1.22 -7.15 -6.57
N ARG A 88 -0.85 -7.11 -5.29
CA ARG A 88 -1.75 -7.48 -4.18
C ARG A 88 -3.04 -6.68 -4.23
N ASP A 89 -2.94 -5.35 -4.34
CA ASP A 89 -4.11 -4.49 -4.25
C ASP A 89 -5.02 -4.66 -5.47
N ALA A 90 -4.47 -4.96 -6.65
CA ALA A 90 -5.24 -5.37 -7.81
C ALA A 90 -5.96 -6.71 -7.58
N CYS A 91 -5.29 -7.72 -7.03
CA CYS A 91 -5.90 -9.02 -6.74
C CYS A 91 -6.96 -8.95 -5.64
N LYS A 92 -6.77 -8.07 -4.63
CA LYS A 92 -7.80 -7.75 -3.63
C LYS A 92 -9.05 -7.17 -4.30
N LYS A 93 -8.88 -6.17 -5.18
CA LYS A 93 -10.01 -5.57 -5.93
C LYS A 93 -10.71 -6.58 -6.84
N ALA A 94 -9.97 -7.55 -7.37
CA ALA A 94 -10.52 -8.65 -8.16
C ALA A 94 -11.14 -9.78 -7.33
N ASN A 95 -11.16 -9.69 -5.99
CA ASN A 95 -11.63 -10.72 -5.07
C ASN A 95 -10.97 -12.09 -5.28
N MET A 96 -9.67 -12.09 -5.60
CA MET A 96 -8.88 -13.30 -5.80
C MET A 96 -8.09 -13.66 -4.54
N LYS A 97 -7.97 -14.96 -4.25
CA LYS A 97 -7.31 -15.46 -3.04
C LYS A 97 -5.78 -15.40 -3.08
N HIS A 98 -5.20 -15.49 -4.27
CA HIS A 98 -3.76 -15.55 -4.46
C HIS A 98 -3.30 -14.54 -5.50
N MET A 99 -2.09 -14.03 -5.29
CA MET A 99 -1.37 -13.25 -6.27
C MET A 99 -0.10 -13.99 -6.70
N GLY A 100 0.25 -13.85 -7.97
CA GLY A 100 1.47 -14.37 -8.57
C GLY A 100 2.22 -13.24 -9.26
N LEU A 101 3.54 -13.25 -9.14
CA LEU A 101 4.43 -12.34 -9.85
C LEU A 101 5.29 -13.17 -10.80
N GLN A 102 5.38 -12.77 -12.06
CA GLN A 102 6.17 -13.45 -13.07
C GLN A 102 7.01 -12.46 -13.87
N ASN A 103 8.19 -12.92 -14.30
CA ASN A 103 9.07 -12.23 -15.25
C ASN A 103 9.44 -10.78 -14.87
N GLY A 104 9.31 -10.40 -13.60
CA GLY A 104 9.57 -9.04 -13.11
C GLY A 104 8.41 -8.06 -13.30
N THR A 105 7.66 -8.16 -14.41
CA THR A 105 6.67 -7.13 -14.81
C THR A 105 5.23 -7.61 -14.84
N GLU A 106 4.96 -8.91 -14.65
CA GLU A 106 3.64 -9.49 -14.79
C GLU A 106 2.99 -9.78 -13.44
N CYS A 107 1.70 -9.42 -13.31
CA CYS A 107 0.88 -9.75 -12.16
C CYS A 107 -0.24 -10.71 -12.53
N TYR A 108 -0.41 -11.75 -11.73
CA TYR A 108 -1.44 -12.77 -11.86
C TYR A 108 -2.32 -12.78 -10.62
N CYS A 109 -3.64 -12.86 -10.80
CA CYS A 109 -4.59 -13.02 -9.72
C CYS A 109 -5.40 -14.29 -9.95
N ALA A 110 -5.35 -15.23 -9.00
CA ALA A 110 -6.02 -16.52 -9.17
C ALA A 110 -6.57 -17.07 -7.86
N ASN A 111 -7.53 -17.99 -7.98
CA ASN A 111 -8.06 -18.77 -6.87
C ASN A 111 -7.38 -20.14 -6.71
N LYS A 112 -6.63 -20.58 -7.74
CA LYS A 112 -5.89 -21.84 -7.78
C LYS A 112 -4.54 -21.59 -8.43
N TYR A 113 -3.53 -22.34 -8.02
CA TYR A 113 -2.16 -22.31 -8.54
C TYR A 113 -1.48 -23.66 -8.24
N GLY A 114 -0.26 -23.86 -8.75
CA GLY A 114 0.57 -25.02 -8.42
C GLY A 114 0.31 -26.27 -9.28
N LYS A 115 -0.28 -26.11 -10.47
CA LYS A 115 -0.48 -27.16 -11.47
C LYS A 115 0.82 -27.89 -11.83
N TYR A 116 1.94 -27.16 -11.89
CA TYR A 116 3.25 -27.71 -12.23
C TYR A 116 4.13 -27.99 -11.01
N GLY A 117 3.60 -27.77 -9.81
CA GLY A 117 4.32 -27.97 -8.56
C GLY A 117 5.25 -26.81 -8.18
N GLN A 118 5.76 -26.90 -6.95
CA GLN A 118 6.71 -25.95 -6.39
C GLN A 118 8.12 -26.25 -6.90
N ILE A 119 8.87 -25.20 -7.21
CA ILE A 119 10.26 -25.25 -7.65
C ILE A 119 11.16 -24.45 -6.71
N SER A 120 12.48 -24.55 -6.91
CA SER A 120 13.46 -23.79 -6.13
C SER A 120 13.19 -22.28 -6.24
N THR A 121 13.29 -21.57 -5.11
CA THR A 121 13.16 -20.11 -5.04
C THR A 121 14.20 -19.39 -5.89
N LEU A 122 15.33 -20.05 -6.21
CA LEU A 122 16.35 -19.54 -7.12
C LEU A 122 15.84 -19.35 -8.56
N LYS A 123 14.70 -19.95 -8.93
CA LYS A 123 14.05 -19.71 -10.23
C LYS A 123 13.14 -18.48 -10.22
N CYS A 124 12.86 -17.91 -9.05
CA CYS A 124 12.09 -16.70 -8.85
C CYS A 124 13.00 -15.54 -8.42
N ASP A 125 14.02 -15.25 -9.23
CA ASP A 125 15.14 -14.36 -8.95
C ASP A 125 15.05 -13.00 -9.68
N LYS A 126 13.97 -12.72 -10.41
CA LYS A 126 13.79 -11.43 -11.08
C LYS A 126 13.39 -10.37 -10.07
N ASN A 127 14.11 -9.25 -10.07
CA ASN A 127 13.74 -8.10 -9.27
C ASN A 127 12.48 -7.42 -9.81
N CYS A 128 11.69 -6.84 -8.92
CA CYS A 128 10.57 -5.99 -9.29
C CYS A 128 11.08 -4.62 -9.79
N PRO A 129 10.61 -4.11 -10.94
CA PRO A 129 11.09 -2.85 -11.49
C PRO A 129 10.64 -1.63 -10.67
N GLY A 130 9.51 -1.72 -9.95
CA GLY A 130 9.06 -0.66 -9.05
C GLY A 130 9.71 -0.68 -7.66
N ASN A 131 10.42 -1.76 -7.31
CA ASN A 131 11.16 -1.89 -6.05
C ASN A 131 12.21 -3.01 -6.16
N GLU A 132 13.45 -2.67 -6.45
CA GLU A 132 14.52 -3.67 -6.69
C GLU A 132 14.88 -4.53 -5.47
N LYS A 133 14.41 -4.17 -4.27
CA LYS A 133 14.57 -4.98 -3.05
C LYS A 133 13.57 -6.14 -2.97
N GLU A 134 12.57 -6.15 -3.84
CA GLU A 134 11.54 -7.18 -3.95
C GLU A 134 11.80 -8.07 -5.18
N THR A 135 11.47 -9.36 -5.08
CA THR A 135 11.53 -10.31 -6.20
C THR A 135 10.14 -10.52 -6.81
N CYS A 136 10.01 -10.41 -8.12
CA CYS A 136 8.79 -10.52 -8.91
C CYS A 136 8.80 -11.73 -9.86
N GLY A 137 9.14 -12.91 -9.34
CA GLY A 137 9.07 -14.16 -10.10
C GLY A 137 10.31 -14.47 -10.92
N GLY A 138 10.11 -15.26 -11.97
CA GLY A 138 11.11 -15.61 -12.99
C GLY A 138 10.46 -15.79 -14.34
N TYR A 139 11.25 -16.14 -15.37
CA TYR A 139 10.77 -16.20 -16.76
C TYR A 139 9.57 -17.14 -16.96
N MET A 140 9.57 -18.30 -16.30
CA MET A 140 8.47 -19.29 -16.28
C MET A 140 8.24 -19.78 -14.86
N ALA A 141 8.28 -18.84 -13.92
CA ALA A 141 8.21 -19.12 -12.50
C ALA A 141 7.42 -18.02 -11.79
N ASN A 142 6.40 -18.43 -11.03
CA ASN A 142 5.52 -17.55 -10.29
C ASN A 142 5.94 -17.49 -8.82
N THR A 143 6.27 -16.29 -8.33
CA THR A 143 6.34 -16.06 -6.89
C THR A 143 4.92 -15.86 -6.36
N VAL A 144 4.43 -16.79 -5.54
CA VAL A 144 3.03 -16.81 -5.10
C VAL A 144 2.88 -16.33 -3.66
N TYR A 145 1.86 -15.53 -3.42
CA TYR A 145 1.46 -15.06 -2.09
C TYR A 145 -0.05 -15.20 -1.88
N ASP A 146 -0.45 -15.48 -0.63
CA ASP A 146 -1.84 -15.34 -0.22
C ASP A 146 -2.19 -13.86 -0.09
N VAL A 147 -3.30 -13.47 -0.70
CA VAL A 147 -3.86 -12.14 -0.59
C VAL A 147 -4.78 -12.16 0.61
N ALA A 148 -4.42 -11.43 1.68
CA ALA A 148 -5.28 -11.22 2.83
C ALA A 148 -6.55 -10.49 2.34
N THR A 149 -7.58 -11.26 2.03
CA THR A 149 -8.91 -10.80 1.70
C THR A 149 -9.57 -10.37 3.00
N LEU A 150 -10.19 -9.19 3.01
CA LEU A 150 -11.04 -8.80 4.13
C LEU A 150 -12.25 -9.74 4.07
N ALA A 151 -12.35 -10.63 5.05
CA ALA A 151 -13.54 -11.45 5.25
C ALA A 151 -14.69 -10.60 5.78
#